data_AF-A0A929IIQ2-F1
#
_entry.id   AF-A0A929IIQ2-F1
#
_cell.length_a   1.000
_cell.length_b   1.000
_cell.length_c   1.000
_cell.angle_alpha   90.00
_cell.angle_beta   90.00
_cell.angle_gamma   90.00
#
_symmetry.space_group_name_H-M   'P 1'
#
loop_
_entity.id
_entity.type
_entity.pdbx_description
1 polymer ?
#
loop_
_entity_poly.entity_id
_entity_poly.type
_entity_poly.pdbx_seq_one_letter_code
_entity_poly.pdbx_strand_id
1 'polypeptide(L)'
;VSEAIPAGTYTYLHVTKDGKETWLAIPKRDVPVGAEIRYAEGALMKDFHSSSLKRTFEEVLFLGSVEIAGESVAAVAPGHPPVQTLPPGHSPVPAAPADLPNVGEVSETIAAGKYTYLHVTDDGKGTWLAIPRQDIPVGARVRYAEGAVMKDFHSSSLDRTFEEVVFLGGVLLVEE
;
A
#
# COMPACT_ATOMS: atom_id res chain seq x y z
N VAL A 1 11.60 -4.74 -18.26
CA VAL A 1 11.95 -4.46 -16.84
C VAL A 1 12.43 -5.76 -16.21
N SER A 2 13.63 -5.78 -15.65
CA SER A 2 14.21 -6.97 -15.00
C SER A 2 13.80 -7.08 -13.53
N GLU A 3 13.58 -5.94 -12.85
CA GLU A 3 13.12 -5.90 -11.46
C GLU A 3 12.35 -4.60 -11.19
N ALA A 4 11.35 -4.62 -10.31
CA ALA A 4 10.61 -3.43 -9.89
C ALA A 4 10.47 -3.41 -8.37
N ILE A 5 11.04 -2.39 -7.73
CA ILE A 5 11.10 -2.25 -6.28
C ILE A 5 10.40 -0.96 -5.85
N PRO A 6 9.20 -1.02 -5.27
CA PRO A 6 8.56 0.15 -4.68
C PRO A 6 9.26 0.55 -3.38
N ALA A 7 9.78 1.77 -3.30
CA ALA A 7 10.45 2.32 -2.12
C ALA A 7 10.02 3.76 -1.82
N GLY A 8 9.22 3.91 -0.76
CA GLY A 8 8.69 5.20 -0.34
C GLY A 8 7.75 5.80 -1.39
N THR A 9 8.13 6.95 -1.95
CA THR A 9 7.38 7.68 -2.97
C THR A 9 7.83 7.37 -4.40
N TYR A 10 8.85 6.54 -4.57
CA TYR A 10 9.41 6.19 -5.87
C TYR A 10 9.38 4.67 -6.08
N THR A 11 9.24 4.25 -7.33
CA THR A 11 9.46 2.87 -7.74
C THR A 11 10.77 2.80 -8.51
N TYR A 12 11.68 1.96 -8.05
CA TYR A 12 12.97 1.72 -8.68
C TYR A 12 12.82 0.55 -9.64
N LEU A 13 13.03 0.79 -10.92
CA LEU A 13 12.94 -0.24 -11.95
C LEU A 13 14.34 -0.56 -12.43
N HIS A 14 14.72 -1.82 -12.33
CA HIS A 14 15.93 -2.31 -12.96
C HIS A 14 15.58 -2.69 -14.40
N VAL A 15 16.26 -2.08 -15.37
CA VAL A 15 16.10 -2.42 -16.78
C VAL A 15 17.45 -2.82 -17.37
N THR A 16 17.43 -3.84 -18.22
CA THR A 16 18.59 -4.22 -19.01
C THR A 16 18.35 -3.74 -20.43
N LYS A 17 19.16 -2.80 -20.92
CA LYS A 17 19.10 -2.27 -22.28
C LYS A 17 20.42 -2.57 -22.97
N ASP A 18 20.39 -3.34 -24.06
CA ASP A 18 21.58 -3.71 -24.83
C ASP A 18 22.69 -4.39 -23.98
N GLY A 19 22.28 -5.21 -23.00
CA GLY A 19 23.20 -5.85 -22.04
C GLY A 19 23.73 -4.92 -20.94
N LYS A 20 23.40 -3.63 -20.95
CA LYS A 20 23.70 -2.69 -19.86
C LYS A 20 22.53 -2.64 -18.87
N GLU A 21 22.83 -2.96 -17.62
CA GLU A 21 21.93 -2.83 -16.49
C GLU A 21 21.83 -1.36 -16.06
N THR A 22 20.61 -0.83 -15.89
CA THR A 22 20.37 0.55 -15.51
C THR A 22 19.19 0.63 -14.55
N TRP A 23 19.35 1.39 -13.48
CA TRP A 23 18.26 1.67 -12.55
C TRP A 23 17.50 2.90 -13.01
N LEU A 24 16.19 2.83 -12.97
CA LEU A 24 15.27 3.92 -13.25
C LEU A 24 14.51 4.23 -11.96
N ALA A 25 14.36 5.50 -11.60
CA ALA A 25 13.52 5.93 -10.50
C ALA A 25 12.31 6.67 -11.06
N ILE A 26 11.12 6.11 -10.89
CA ILE A 26 9.86 6.72 -11.32
C ILE A 26 9.01 7.09 -10.11
N PRO A 27 8.08 8.05 -10.21
CA PRO A 27 7.07 8.23 -9.17
C PRO A 27 6.36 6.91 -8.88
N LYS A 28 5.91 6.72 -7.63
CA LYS A 28 5.24 5.51 -7.16
C LYS A 28 4.21 5.01 -8.19
N ARG A 29 4.56 3.91 -8.85
CA ARG A 29 3.75 3.26 -9.88
C ARG A 29 3.95 1.76 -9.80
N ASP A 30 2.89 1.02 -10.11
CA ASP A 30 2.95 -0.42 -10.33
C ASP A 30 3.49 -0.70 -11.73
N VAL A 31 4.62 -1.40 -11.81
CA VAL A 31 5.22 -1.80 -13.09
C VAL A 31 5.55 -3.29 -12.99
N PRO A 32 4.90 -4.14 -13.80
CA PRO A 32 5.15 -5.57 -13.74
C PRO A 32 6.60 -5.88 -14.16
N VAL A 33 7.23 -6.81 -13.45
CA VAL A 33 8.51 -7.37 -13.87
C VAL A 33 8.31 -8.12 -15.20
N GLY A 34 9.22 -7.93 -16.14
CA GLY A 34 9.08 -8.41 -17.53
C GLY A 34 8.32 -7.45 -18.45
N ALA A 35 7.68 -6.40 -17.92
CA ALA A 35 6.99 -5.43 -18.76
C ALA A 35 7.97 -4.65 -19.66
N GLU A 36 7.58 -4.43 -20.90
CA GLU A 36 8.27 -3.50 -21.78
C GLU A 36 7.82 -2.09 -21.42
N ILE A 37 8.77 -1.22 -21.08
CA ILE A 37 8.47 0.17 -20.74
C ILE A 37 9.19 1.10 -21.70
N ARG A 38 8.50 2.15 -22.11
CA ARG A 38 9.04 3.29 -22.83
C ARG A 38 9.18 4.43 -21.85
N TYR A 39 10.30 5.12 -21.91
CA TYR A 39 10.58 6.25 -21.04
C TYR A 39 11.27 7.33 -21.83
N ALA A 40 10.93 8.58 -21.52
CA ALA A 40 11.62 9.74 -22.06
C ALA A 40 13.02 9.88 -21.45
N GLU A 41 13.80 10.84 -21.95
CA GLU A 41 15.07 11.18 -21.35
C GLU A 41 14.86 11.72 -19.92
N GLY A 42 15.57 11.13 -18.95
CA GLY A 42 15.46 11.45 -17.54
C GLY A 42 16.71 12.17 -17.00
N ALA A 43 16.66 12.55 -15.74
CA ALA A 43 17.82 13.07 -15.02
C ALA A 43 18.70 11.91 -14.53
N LEU A 44 19.88 11.73 -15.11
CA LEU A 44 20.84 10.72 -14.66
C LEU A 44 21.54 11.22 -13.40
N MET A 45 21.36 10.49 -12.30
CA MET A 45 22.09 10.69 -11.05
C MET A 45 23.10 9.55 -10.85
N LYS A 46 24.33 9.90 -10.48
CA LYS A 46 25.38 8.96 -10.12
C LYS A 46 25.59 8.94 -8.61
N ASP A 47 26.06 7.81 -8.08
CA ASP A 47 26.35 7.64 -6.65
C ASP A 47 25.15 7.94 -5.74
N PHE A 48 23.95 7.59 -6.20
CA PHE A 48 22.71 7.90 -5.49
C PHE A 48 22.48 6.91 -4.34
N HIS A 49 22.50 7.42 -3.10
CA HIS A 49 22.19 6.63 -1.92
C HIS A 49 20.69 6.65 -1.61
N SER A 50 20.04 5.49 -1.66
CA SER A 50 18.62 5.36 -1.28
C SER A 50 18.50 4.98 0.19
N SER A 51 17.98 5.91 1.00
CA SER A 51 17.68 5.65 2.41
C SER A 51 16.57 4.62 2.61
N SER A 52 15.64 4.50 1.66
CA SER A 52 14.54 3.53 1.71
C SER A 52 15.01 2.10 1.43
N LEU A 53 15.97 1.93 0.53
CA LEU A 53 16.54 0.62 0.18
C LEU A 53 17.82 0.29 0.95
N LYS A 54 18.33 1.25 1.75
CA LYS A 54 19.64 1.19 2.41
C LYS A 54 20.75 0.73 1.44
N ARG A 55 20.66 1.17 0.18
CA ARG A 55 21.52 0.75 -0.93
C ARG A 55 21.98 1.96 -1.73
N THR A 56 23.22 1.91 -2.21
CA THR A 56 23.79 2.91 -3.11
C THR A 56 23.70 2.41 -4.55
N PHE A 57 23.23 3.27 -5.45
CA PHE A 57 23.14 3.03 -6.88
C PHE A 57 24.26 3.81 -7.58
N GLU A 58 25.11 3.12 -8.35
CA GLU A 58 26.20 3.76 -9.10
C GLU A 58 25.65 4.71 -10.18
N GLU A 59 24.57 4.30 -10.87
CA GLU A 59 23.83 5.13 -11.83
C GLU A 59 22.33 4.83 -11.72
N VAL A 60 21.52 5.87 -11.50
CA VAL A 60 20.05 5.82 -11.50
C VAL A 60 19.49 6.97 -12.34
N LEU A 61 18.53 6.66 -13.20
CA LEU A 61 17.88 7.62 -14.08
C LEU A 61 16.51 7.99 -13.50
N PHE A 62 16.39 9.22 -13.00
CA PHE A 62 15.12 9.76 -12.51
C PHE A 62 14.24 10.16 -13.68
N LEU A 63 13.05 9.56 -13.73
CA LEU A 63 12.08 9.74 -14.78
C LEU A 63 10.80 10.29 -14.17
N GLY A 64 10.27 11.39 -14.70
CA GLY A 64 9.00 11.95 -14.22
C GLY A 64 7.79 11.10 -14.58
N SER A 65 7.88 10.30 -15.66
CA SER A 65 6.84 9.37 -16.11
C SER A 65 7.42 8.34 -17.06
N VAL A 66 6.78 7.18 -17.11
CA VAL A 66 7.06 6.11 -18.08
C VAL A 66 5.76 5.69 -18.75
N GLU A 67 5.85 4.94 -19.82
CA GLU A 67 4.71 4.35 -20.54
C GLU A 67 4.96 2.85 -20.61
N ILE A 68 3.99 2.04 -20.20
CA ILE A 68 4.13 0.58 -20.21
C ILE A 68 3.55 0.07 -21.53
N ALA A 69 4.38 -0.51 -22.40
CA ALA A 69 3.95 -1.07 -23.67
C ALA A 69 3.14 -2.33 -23.39
N GLY A 70 1.82 -2.25 -23.65
CA GLY A 70 0.84 -3.29 -23.34
C GLY A 70 -0.33 -2.80 -22.48
N GLU A 71 -0.24 -1.61 -21.90
CA GLU A 71 -1.35 -0.97 -21.21
C GLU A 71 -2.19 -0.20 -22.23
N SER A 72 -3.18 -0.88 -22.81
CA SER A 72 -4.21 -0.22 -23.61
C SER A 72 -4.98 0.74 -22.71
N VAL A 73 -4.85 2.04 -22.99
CA VAL A 73 -5.59 3.11 -22.33
C VAL A 73 -7.10 2.96 -22.57
N ALA A 74 -7.79 2.22 -21.70
CA ALA A 74 -9.22 2.36 -21.55
C ALA A 74 -9.50 3.70 -20.85
N ALA A 75 -9.82 4.69 -21.69
CA ALA A 75 -10.60 5.91 -21.42
C ALA A 75 -10.49 6.56 -20.04
N VAL A 76 -9.87 7.74 -20.04
CA VAL A 76 -10.03 8.79 -19.04
C VAL A 76 -11.51 9.14 -18.82
N ALA A 77 -12.03 8.88 -17.63
CA ALA A 77 -13.18 9.62 -17.08
C ALA A 77 -12.64 10.66 -16.07
N PRO A 78 -13.01 11.94 -16.18
CA PRO A 78 -12.52 12.96 -15.25
C PRO A 78 -13.32 12.87 -13.94
N GLY A 79 -12.69 12.35 -12.88
CA GLY A 79 -13.22 12.44 -11.52
C GLY A 79 -12.90 11.24 -10.63
N HIS A 80 -11.82 11.35 -9.85
CA HIS A 80 -11.47 10.55 -8.67
C HIS A 80 -10.86 9.14 -8.87
N PRO A 81 -9.98 8.70 -7.95
CA PRO A 81 -8.69 8.05 -8.29
C PRO A 81 -8.76 6.51 -8.35
N PRO A 82 -7.86 5.85 -9.13
CA PRO A 82 -7.81 4.40 -9.22
C PRO A 82 -7.16 3.77 -7.98
N VAL A 83 -7.85 2.75 -7.48
CA VAL A 83 -7.45 1.76 -6.47
C VAL A 83 -6.07 1.17 -6.78
N GLN A 84 -5.16 1.25 -5.82
CA GLN A 84 -3.81 0.66 -5.88
C GLN A 84 -3.87 -0.83 -5.54
N THR A 85 -3.42 -1.68 -6.47
CA THR A 85 -3.10 -3.10 -6.26
C THR A 85 -1.80 -3.24 -5.43
N LEU A 86 -1.75 -4.23 -4.53
CA LEU A 86 -0.61 -4.54 -3.66
C LEU A 86 0.19 -5.77 -4.18
N PRO A 87 1.52 -5.86 -3.95
CA PRO A 87 2.41 -6.95 -4.40
C PRO A 87 2.28 -8.27 -3.58
N PRO A 88 2.73 -9.43 -4.11
CA PRO A 88 2.42 -10.76 -3.57
C PRO A 88 3.28 -11.11 -2.35
N GLY A 89 2.63 -11.57 -1.28
CA GLY A 89 3.27 -11.99 -0.02
C GLY A 89 2.44 -11.70 1.23
N HIS A 90 1.37 -10.93 1.09
CA HIS A 90 0.26 -10.88 2.03
C HIS A 90 -0.94 -11.49 1.31
N SER A 91 -1.70 -12.36 1.98
CA SER A 91 -2.99 -12.82 1.45
C SER A 91 -3.78 -11.60 0.96
N PRO A 92 -4.42 -11.65 -0.21
CA PRO A 92 -5.25 -10.55 -0.67
C PRO A 92 -6.34 -10.34 0.38
N VAL A 93 -6.24 -9.25 1.15
CA VAL A 93 -7.43 -8.73 1.79
C VAL A 93 -8.27 -8.20 0.64
N PRO A 94 -9.47 -8.75 0.39
CA PRO A 94 -10.31 -8.30 -0.71
C PRO A 94 -10.46 -6.78 -0.62
N ALA A 95 -10.33 -6.12 -1.77
CA ALA A 95 -10.81 -4.75 -1.93
C ALA A 95 -12.23 -4.72 -1.32
N ALA A 96 -12.47 -3.76 -0.42
CA ALA A 96 -13.72 -3.68 0.32
C ALA A 96 -14.90 -3.97 -0.63
N PRO A 97 -15.72 -5.01 -0.38
CA PRO A 97 -17.01 -5.08 -1.03
C PRO A 97 -17.72 -3.74 -0.83
N ALA A 98 -18.46 -3.31 -1.85
CA ALA A 98 -19.36 -2.15 -1.73
C ALA A 98 -20.42 -2.33 -0.62
N ASP A 99 -20.48 -3.52 -0.02
CA ASP A 99 -21.22 -3.85 1.18
C ASP A 99 -20.27 -3.84 2.39
N LEU A 100 -20.47 -2.91 3.32
CA LEU A 100 -19.83 -2.87 4.63
C LEU A 100 -20.87 -3.33 5.66
N PRO A 101 -21.13 -4.66 5.76
CA PRO A 101 -22.23 -5.18 6.57
C PRO A 101 -21.98 -4.96 8.06
N ASN A 102 -20.72 -4.84 8.47
CA ASN A 102 -20.35 -4.63 9.86
C ASN A 102 -20.24 -3.14 10.15
N VAL A 103 -20.87 -2.73 11.25
CA VAL A 103 -20.78 -1.38 11.81
C VAL A 103 -20.34 -1.51 13.26
N GLY A 104 -19.57 -0.56 13.75
CA GLY A 104 -19.33 -0.47 15.18
C GLY A 104 -18.76 0.88 15.57
N GLU A 105 -18.74 1.13 16.88
CA GLU A 105 -18.19 2.35 17.45
C GLU A 105 -16.75 2.13 17.89
N VAL A 106 -15.86 3.05 17.52
CA VAL A 106 -14.45 3.00 17.88
C VAL A 106 -14.30 3.43 19.34
N SER A 107 -14.03 2.48 20.22
CA SER A 107 -13.74 2.73 21.64
C SER A 107 -12.27 3.09 21.89
N GLU A 108 -11.35 2.63 21.05
CA GLU A 108 -9.92 2.92 21.18
C GLU A 108 -9.24 2.98 19.81
N THR A 109 -8.26 3.87 19.65
CA THR A 109 -7.44 3.98 18.43
C THR A 109 -5.97 4.08 18.80
N ILE A 110 -5.16 3.23 18.18
CA ILE A 110 -3.71 3.17 18.41
C ILE A 110 -2.97 3.14 17.08
N ALA A 111 -2.29 4.23 16.75
CA ALA A 111 -1.43 4.29 15.57
C ALA A 111 -0.05 3.68 15.86
N ALA A 112 0.29 2.57 15.21
CA ALA A 112 1.56 1.88 15.42
C ALA A 112 2.25 1.54 14.08
N GLY A 113 3.37 2.20 13.81
CA GLY A 113 4.12 2.04 12.57
C GLY A 113 3.27 2.41 11.35
N LYS A 114 3.02 1.42 10.49
CA LYS A 114 2.26 1.55 9.23
C LYS A 114 0.78 1.19 9.37
N TYR A 115 0.35 0.78 10.56
CA TYR A 115 -1.02 0.34 10.83
C TYR A 115 -1.66 1.21 11.91
N THR A 116 -2.98 1.31 11.86
CA THR A 116 -3.80 1.84 12.94
C THR A 116 -4.64 0.68 13.48
N TYR A 117 -4.58 0.47 14.79
CA TYR A 117 -5.37 -0.53 15.48
C TYR A 117 -6.59 0.17 16.08
N LEU A 118 -7.77 -0.31 15.76
CA LEU A 118 -9.04 0.24 16.25
C LEU A 118 -9.71 -0.82 17.10
N HIS A 119 -10.05 -0.49 18.34
CA HIS A 119 -10.93 -1.33 19.13
C HIS A 119 -12.36 -0.86 18.85
N VAL A 120 -13.12 -1.68 18.14
CA VAL A 120 -14.49 -1.39 17.74
C VAL A 120 -15.43 -2.24 18.57
N THR A 121 -16.48 -1.62 19.09
CA THR A 121 -17.51 -2.31 19.85
C THR A 121 -18.79 -2.36 19.04
N ASP A 122 -19.34 -3.56 18.87
CA ASP A 122 -20.62 -3.82 18.22
C ASP A 122 -21.49 -4.67 19.15
N ASP A 123 -22.66 -4.16 19.53
CA ASP A 123 -23.63 -4.82 20.42
C ASP A 123 -23.02 -5.46 21.69
N GLY A 124 -22.01 -4.81 22.27
CA GLY A 124 -21.30 -5.27 23.48
C GLY A 124 -20.13 -6.24 23.25
N LYS A 125 -19.84 -6.60 21.99
CA LYS A 125 -18.63 -7.36 21.61
C LYS A 125 -17.57 -6.40 21.11
N GLY A 126 -16.40 -6.42 21.76
CA GLY A 126 -15.22 -5.66 21.34
C GLY A 126 -14.37 -6.47 20.37
N THR A 127 -14.03 -5.88 19.23
CA THR A 127 -13.20 -6.49 18.19
C THR A 127 -12.06 -5.53 17.83
N TRP A 128 -10.83 -6.06 17.82
CA TRP A 128 -9.68 -5.31 17.33
C TRP A 128 -9.62 -5.37 15.82
N LEU A 129 -9.52 -4.22 15.18
CA LEU A 129 -9.33 -4.07 13.75
C LEU A 129 -7.92 -3.53 13.49
N ALA A 130 -7.18 -4.14 12.57
CA ALA A 130 -5.91 -3.63 12.08
C ALA A 130 -6.10 -3.12 10.66
N ILE A 131 -5.95 -1.81 10.48
CA ILE A 131 -6.12 -1.13 9.19
C ILE A 131 -4.81 -0.44 8.79
N PRO A 132 -4.60 -0.13 7.49
CA PRO A 132 -3.52 0.75 7.08
C PRO A 132 -3.61 2.08 7.84
N ARG A 133 -2.46 2.72 8.06
CA ARG A 133 -2.38 3.97 8.85
C ARG A 133 -3.39 5.00 8.35
N GLN A 134 -4.41 5.18 9.16
CA GLN A 134 -5.54 6.08 8.94
C GLN A 134 -5.82 6.81 10.26
N ASP A 135 -6.20 8.08 10.14
CA ASP A 135 -6.61 8.89 11.28
C ASP A 135 -8.10 8.67 11.53
N ILE A 136 -8.42 8.01 12.64
CA ILE A 136 -9.79 7.70 13.05
C ILE A 136 -9.95 8.19 14.48
N PRO A 137 -10.90 9.09 14.77
CA PRO A 137 -11.12 9.55 16.13
C PRO A 137 -11.83 8.48 16.97
N VAL A 138 -11.48 8.45 18.26
CA VAL A 138 -12.22 7.66 19.26
C VAL A 138 -13.64 8.23 19.40
N GLY A 139 -14.63 7.35 19.52
CA GLY A 139 -16.06 7.66 19.53
C GLY A 139 -16.66 7.75 18.13
N ALA A 140 -15.87 7.57 17.07
CA ALA A 140 -16.41 7.57 15.72
C ALA A 140 -17.08 6.24 15.37
N ARG A 141 -18.15 6.31 14.58
CA ARG A 141 -18.79 5.13 14.02
C ARG A 141 -18.10 4.76 12.72
N VAL A 142 -17.69 3.51 12.58
CA VAL A 142 -17.02 3.01 11.39
C VAL A 142 -17.74 1.81 10.81
N ARG A 143 -17.73 1.72 9.48
CA ARG A 143 -18.22 0.59 8.70
C ARG A 143 -17.06 -0.15 8.07
N TYR A 144 -17.09 -1.46 8.15
CA TYR A 144 -16.00 -2.31 7.70
C TYR A 144 -16.48 -3.59 7.03
N ALA A 145 -15.69 -4.07 6.08
CA ALA A 145 -15.94 -5.33 5.38
C ALA A 145 -15.56 -6.53 6.26
N GLU A 146 -15.93 -7.74 5.84
CA GLU A 146 -15.34 -8.94 6.41
C GLU A 146 -13.84 -8.98 6.09
N GLY A 147 -13.02 -9.09 7.14
CA GLY A 147 -11.58 -9.11 7.06
C GLY A 147 -10.96 -10.46 7.39
N ALA A 148 -9.63 -10.51 7.37
CA ALA A 148 -8.89 -11.68 7.80
C ALA A 148 -8.74 -11.68 9.32
N VAL A 149 -9.44 -12.59 10.01
CA VAL A 149 -9.32 -12.75 11.46
C VAL A 149 -8.02 -13.50 11.78
N MET A 150 -7.15 -12.88 12.56
CA MET A 150 -5.94 -13.48 13.12
C MET A 150 -6.11 -13.63 14.64
N LYS A 151 -5.83 -14.83 15.14
CA LYS A 151 -5.81 -15.13 16.57
C LYS A 151 -4.38 -15.19 17.08
N ASP A 152 -4.17 -14.87 18.34
CA ASP A 152 -2.85 -14.87 19.00
C ASP A 152 -1.81 -14.02 18.26
N PHE A 153 -2.25 -12.89 17.70
CA PHE A 153 -1.40 -12.02 16.89
C PHE A 153 -0.49 -11.17 17.77
N HIS A 154 0.81 -11.40 17.70
CA HIS A 154 1.81 -10.56 18.35
C HIS A 154 2.22 -9.37 17.45
N SER A 155 1.93 -8.15 17.90
CA SER A 155 2.35 -6.93 17.22
C SER A 155 3.71 -6.45 17.73
N SER A 156 4.76 -6.63 16.92
CA SER A 156 6.10 -6.14 17.23
C SER A 156 6.21 -4.60 17.30
N SER A 157 5.23 -3.88 16.75
CA SER A 157 5.21 -2.40 16.81
C SER A 157 4.58 -1.88 18.12
N LEU A 158 3.76 -2.70 18.77
CA LEU A 158 3.08 -2.38 20.03
C LEU A 158 3.65 -3.15 21.22
N ASP A 159 4.55 -4.10 20.97
CA ASP A 159 5.04 -5.08 21.95
C ASP A 159 3.86 -5.71 22.72
N ARG A 160 2.79 -6.05 21.99
CA ARG A 160 1.51 -6.52 22.55
C ARG A 160 0.95 -7.67 21.74
N THR A 161 0.42 -8.67 22.44
CA THR A 161 -0.33 -9.78 21.84
C THR A 161 -1.83 -9.51 21.90
N PHE A 162 -2.49 -9.71 20.77
CA PHE A 162 -3.93 -9.64 20.61
C PHE A 162 -4.48 -11.07 20.55
N GLU A 163 -5.44 -11.39 21.40
CA GLU A 163 -6.12 -12.70 21.36
C GLU A 163 -6.84 -12.89 20.03
N GLU A 164 -7.44 -11.83 19.49
CA GLU A 164 -8.08 -11.80 18.18
C GLU A 164 -7.98 -10.39 17.59
N VAL A 165 -7.58 -10.30 16.32
CA VAL A 165 -7.53 -9.06 15.53
C VAL A 165 -7.96 -9.32 14.09
N VAL A 166 -8.77 -8.43 13.54
CA VAL A 166 -9.27 -8.51 12.17
C VAL A 166 -8.45 -7.57 11.30
N PHE A 167 -7.70 -8.13 10.37
CA PHE A 167 -6.97 -7.37 9.36
C PHE A 167 -7.91 -6.95 8.25
N LEU A 168 -8.00 -5.64 8.05
CA LEU A 168 -8.86 -5.01 7.05
C LEU A 168 -8.02 -4.16 6.10
N GLY A 169 -8.49 -4.03 4.86
CA GLY A 169 -7.90 -3.11 3.89
C GLY A 169 -8.19 -1.64 4.21
N GLY A 170 -9.15 -1.38 5.10
CA GLY A 170 -9.57 -0.04 5.52
C GLY A 170 -10.95 -0.08 6.17
N VAL A 171 -11.35 1.06 6.73
CA VAL A 171 -12.70 1.29 7.26
C VAL A 171 -13.25 2.60 6.72
N LEU A 172 -14.57 2.67 6.58
CA LEU A 172 -15.28 3.89 6.21
C LEU A 172 -15.79 4.56 7.48
N LEU A 173 -15.46 5.84 7.67
CA LEU A 173 -16.08 6.66 8.69
C LEU A 173 -17.53 6.91 8.32
N VAL A 174 -18.46 6.66 9.24
CA VAL A 174 -19.88 6.98 9.06
C VAL A 174 -20.15 8.20 9.92
N GLU A 175 -20.33 9.35 9.27
CA GLU A 175 -20.87 10.54 9.92
C GLU A 175 -22.39 10.37 9.97
N GLU A 176 -22.97 10.36 11.18
CA GLU A 176 -24.43 10.31 11.40
C GLU A 176 -25.04 11.73 11.40
#